data_AF-A0A5C1AMH7-F1
#
_entry.id   AF-A0A5C1AMH7-F1
#
_cell.length_a   1.000
_cell.length_b   1.000
_cell.length_c   1.000
_cell.angle_alpha   90.00
_cell.angle_beta   90.00
_cell.angle_gamma   90.00
#
_symmetry.space_group_name_H-M   'P 1'
#
loop_
_entity.id
_entity.type
_entity.pdbx_description
1 polymer ?
#
loop_
_entity_poly.entity_id
_entity_poly.type
_entity_poly.pdbx_seq_one_letter_code
_entity_poly.pdbx_strand_id
1 'polypeptide(L)'
;MKALFVRELSASERGDLQAGLRSRNGFTLRRAQILLARADQQTPAQIAHRIGCASQTVRNTIHAFETQGTGCLGERKRGPKDAQPILDEAKADPLKGILHQSPRRFGKNRSTWTLGLLAEVACEQEWTPRRRSHEAVRQAVKRLGHGWKRAKQ
;
A
#
# COMPACT_ATOMS: atom_id res chain seq x y z
N MET A 1 -1.03 33.74 -9.17
CA MET A 1 -0.24 32.50 -9.37
C MET A 1 1.14 32.72 -8.77
N LYS A 2 1.48 32.03 -7.67
CA LYS A 2 2.81 32.17 -7.05
C LYS A 2 3.83 31.44 -7.92
N ALA A 3 4.93 32.10 -8.27
CA ALA A 3 6.03 31.45 -8.98
C ALA A 3 6.57 30.32 -8.10
N LEU A 4 6.44 29.07 -8.56
CA LEU A 4 7.01 27.88 -7.92
C LEU A 4 8.53 27.91 -8.09
N PHE A 5 9.20 28.84 -7.41
CA PHE A 5 10.65 28.89 -7.34
C PHE A 5 11.08 27.87 -6.29
N VAL A 6 11.75 26.81 -6.75
CA VAL A 6 12.34 25.82 -5.85
C VAL A 6 13.50 26.51 -5.17
N ARG A 7 13.50 26.56 -3.83
CA ARG A 7 14.65 26.97 -3.03
C ARG A 7 15.91 26.25 -3.52
N GLU A 8 17.09 26.81 -3.26
CA GLU A 8 18.33 26.09 -3.55
C GLU A 8 18.32 24.71 -2.87
N LEU A 9 18.69 23.69 -3.65
CA LEU A 9 18.83 22.33 -3.17
C LEU A 9 20.05 22.25 -2.26
N SER A 10 19.88 21.72 -1.05
CA SER A 10 21.02 21.39 -0.19
C SER A 10 21.89 20.30 -0.82
N ALA A 11 23.13 20.15 -0.34
CA ALA A 11 24.05 19.11 -0.82
C ALA A 11 23.47 17.69 -0.64
N SER A 12 22.81 17.44 0.49
CA SER A 12 22.14 16.16 0.79
C SER A 12 21.00 15.89 -0.21
N GLU A 13 20.14 16.88 -0.44
CA GLU A 13 19.02 16.73 -1.37
C GLU A 13 19.48 16.53 -2.81
N ARG A 14 20.53 17.25 -3.23
CA ARG A 14 21.14 17.04 -4.54
C ARG A 14 21.73 15.63 -4.65
N GLY A 15 22.35 15.11 -3.60
CA GLY A 15 22.83 13.72 -3.52
C GLY A 15 21.70 12.70 -3.69
N ASP A 16 20.60 12.85 -2.95
CA ASP A 16 19.42 11.98 -3.04
C ASP A 16 18.80 11.98 -4.45
N LEU A 17 18.71 13.16 -5.07
CA LEU A 17 18.19 13.29 -6.43
C LEU A 17 19.12 12.62 -7.46
N GLN A 18 20.44 12.76 -7.30
CA GLN A 18 21.42 12.08 -8.15
C GLN A 18 21.37 10.56 -7.98
N ALA A 19 21.17 10.06 -6.75
CA ALA A 19 20.92 8.64 -6.50
C ALA A 19 19.62 8.18 -7.17
N GLY A 20 18.57 9.00 -7.13
CA GLY A 20 17.30 8.77 -7.80
C GLY A 20 17.42 8.59 -9.32
N LEU A 21 18.38 9.27 -9.97
CA LEU A 21 18.67 9.08 -11.41
C LEU A 21 19.19 7.68 -11.75
N ARG A 22 19.74 6.95 -10.77
CA ARG A 22 20.23 5.57 -10.94
C ARG A 22 19.18 4.52 -10.55
N SER A 23 17.98 4.94 -10.16
CA SER A 23 16.91 4.04 -9.73
C SER A 23 16.30 3.28 -10.91
N ARG A 24 16.07 1.97 -10.73
CA ARG A 24 15.28 1.14 -11.66
C ARG A 24 13.78 1.44 -11.59
N ASN A 25 13.32 2.15 -10.56
CA ASN A 25 11.93 2.56 -10.43
C ASN A 25 11.68 3.83 -11.26
N GLY A 26 10.92 3.71 -12.34
CA GLY A 26 10.58 4.82 -13.24
C GLY A 26 9.89 6.00 -12.55
N PHE A 27 9.15 5.77 -11.46
CA PHE A 27 8.55 6.85 -10.66
C PHE A 27 9.62 7.72 -9.99
N THR A 28 10.56 7.08 -9.30
CA THR A 28 11.68 7.74 -8.62
C THR A 28 12.58 8.47 -9.62
N LEU A 29 12.95 7.78 -10.71
CA LEU A 29 13.78 8.35 -11.78
C LEU A 29 13.15 9.62 -12.37
N ARG A 30 11.87 9.56 -12.77
CA ARG A 30 11.18 10.70 -13.37
C ARG A 30 11.12 11.89 -12.43
N ARG A 31 10.83 11.67 -11.14
CA ARG A 31 10.76 12.76 -10.16
C ARG A 31 12.13 13.39 -9.92
N ALA A 32 13.18 12.58 -9.85
CA ALA A 32 14.56 13.09 -9.75
C ALA A 32 14.92 13.97 -10.97
N GLN A 33 14.61 13.52 -12.19
CA GLN A 33 14.83 14.29 -13.42
C GLN A 33 14.08 15.63 -13.41
N ILE A 34 12.81 15.63 -12.99
CA ILE A 34 11.99 16.85 -12.89
C ILE A 34 12.61 17.85 -11.91
N LEU A 35 13.00 17.39 -10.72
CA LEU A 35 13.49 18.26 -9.66
C LEU A 35 14.86 18.85 -9.97
N LEU A 36 15.76 18.05 -10.56
CA LEU A 36 17.06 18.54 -11.04
C LEU A 36 16.87 19.55 -12.18
N ALA A 37 16.01 19.25 -13.15
CA ALA A 37 15.72 20.20 -14.23
C ALA A 37 15.13 21.52 -13.73
N ARG A 38 14.31 21.45 -12.68
CA ARG A 38 13.76 22.65 -12.05
C ARG A 38 14.82 23.44 -11.28
N ALA A 39 15.78 22.77 -10.66
CA ALA A 39 16.93 23.41 -10.03
C ALA A 39 17.85 24.08 -11.06
N ASP A 40 17.93 23.55 -12.28
CA ASP A 40 18.56 24.19 -13.45
C ASP A 40 17.69 25.30 -14.08
N GLN A 41 16.74 25.85 -13.31
CA GLN A 41 15.82 26.94 -13.68
C GLN A 41 14.90 26.68 -14.89
N GLN A 42 14.78 25.45 -15.37
CA GLN A 42 13.86 25.15 -16.48
C GLN A 42 12.40 25.34 -16.05
N THR A 43 11.57 25.84 -16.97
CA THR A 43 10.14 26.04 -16.73
C THR A 43 9.40 24.69 -16.71
N PRO A 44 8.26 24.58 -16.01
CA PRO A 44 7.48 23.35 -16.01
C PRO A 44 7.09 22.83 -17.41
N ALA A 45 6.88 23.73 -18.37
CA ALA A 45 6.55 23.37 -19.76
C ALA A 45 7.76 22.76 -20.50
N GLN A 46 8.95 23.36 -20.36
CA GLN A 46 10.19 22.82 -20.94
C GLN A 46 10.52 21.44 -20.37
N ILE A 47 10.39 21.29 -19.04
CA ILE A 47 10.61 20.01 -18.35
C ILE A 47 9.63 18.95 -18.86
N ALA A 48 8.35 19.30 -18.94
CA ALA A 48 7.29 18.41 -19.41
C ALA A 48 7.57 17.90 -20.83
N HIS A 49 7.94 18.80 -21.75
CA HIS A 49 8.32 18.46 -23.12
C HIS A 49 9.55 17.56 -23.17
N ARG A 50 10.62 17.90 -22.43
CA ARG A 50 11.88 17.13 -22.42
C ARG A 50 11.71 15.72 -21.87
N ILE A 51 10.89 15.56 -20.83
CA ILE A 51 10.70 14.28 -20.13
C ILE A 51 9.57 13.44 -20.75
N GLY A 52 8.73 14.05 -21.60
CA GLY A 52 7.56 13.39 -22.17
C GLY A 52 6.47 13.12 -21.12
N CYS A 53 6.17 14.11 -20.28
CA CYS A 53 5.11 14.01 -19.27
C CYS A 53 4.19 15.23 -19.29
N ALA A 54 3.02 15.14 -18.64
CA ALA A 54 2.10 16.28 -18.55
C ALA A 54 2.68 17.39 -17.66
N SER A 55 2.46 18.66 -18.02
CA SER A 55 2.87 19.81 -17.20
C SER A 55 2.34 19.77 -15.77
N GLN A 56 1.15 19.16 -15.57
CA GLN A 56 0.60 18.97 -14.23
C GLN A 56 1.42 17.98 -13.38
N THR A 57 2.02 16.95 -13.99
CA THR A 57 2.94 16.02 -13.30
C THR A 57 4.16 16.76 -12.77
N VAL A 58 4.69 17.72 -13.54
CA VAL A 58 5.82 18.56 -13.11
C VAL A 58 5.42 19.42 -11.90
N ARG A 59 4.28 20.12 -11.98
CA ARG A 59 3.77 20.95 -10.86
C ARG A 59 3.50 20.13 -9.60
N ASN A 60 2.83 18.98 -9.73
CA ASN A 60 2.59 18.07 -8.63
C ASN A 60 3.91 17.56 -8.02
N THR A 61 4.94 17.36 -8.86
CA THR A 61 6.26 16.92 -8.40
C THR A 61 6.95 17.99 -7.56
N ILE A 62 6.97 19.23 -8.05
CA ILE A 62 7.55 20.38 -7.34
C ILE A 62 6.83 20.60 -6.01
N HIS A 63 5.50 20.66 -6.02
CA HIS A 63 4.73 20.87 -4.79
C HIS A 63 4.91 19.73 -3.77
N ALA A 64 4.99 18.50 -4.26
CA ALA A 64 5.32 17.36 -3.41
C ALA A 64 6.77 17.38 -2.91
N PHE A 65 7.71 18.10 -3.53
CA PHE A 65 9.05 18.27 -2.97
C PHE A 65 9.08 19.39 -1.91
N GLU A 66 8.37 20.49 -2.14
CA GLU A 66 8.24 21.58 -1.16
C GLU A 66 7.62 21.12 0.17
N THR A 67 6.72 20.13 0.14
CA THR A 67 5.98 19.68 1.32
C THR A 67 6.68 18.58 2.14
N GLN A 68 7.49 17.72 1.51
CA GLN A 68 8.06 16.52 2.14
C GLN A 68 9.52 16.24 1.73
N GLY A 69 10.18 17.16 1.03
CA GLY A 69 11.57 17.02 0.58
C GLY A 69 11.80 15.81 -0.31
N THR A 70 12.94 15.14 -0.13
CA THR A 70 13.34 13.94 -0.90
C THR A 70 12.47 12.72 -0.60
N GLY A 71 11.67 12.74 0.48
CA GLY A 71 10.63 11.75 0.75
C GLY A 71 9.59 11.64 -0.38
N CYS A 72 9.49 12.65 -1.25
CA CYS A 72 8.64 12.60 -2.43
C CYS A 72 9.10 11.65 -3.54
N LEU A 73 10.35 11.18 -3.51
CA LEU A 73 10.92 10.32 -4.55
C LEU A 73 10.36 8.89 -4.50
N GLY A 74 9.86 8.46 -3.34
CA GLY A 74 9.20 7.17 -3.17
C GLY A 74 7.75 7.21 -3.62
N GLU A 75 7.31 6.16 -4.32
CA GLU A 75 5.88 5.99 -4.60
C GLU A 75 5.16 5.69 -3.28
N ARG A 76 4.08 6.42 -3.00
CA ARG A 76 3.23 6.11 -1.84
C ARG A 76 2.55 4.76 -2.07
N LYS A 77 2.43 3.97 -1.00
CA LYS A 77 1.70 2.70 -1.06
C LYS A 77 0.30 2.96 -1.62
N ARG A 78 -0.05 2.24 -2.69
CA ARG A 78 -1.41 2.25 -3.25
C ARG A 78 -2.34 1.51 -2.28
N GLY A 79 -3.31 2.21 -1.73
CA GLY A 79 -4.32 1.65 -0.82
C GLY A 79 -4.92 2.68 0.14
N PRO A 80 -5.95 2.30 0.92
CA PRO A 80 -6.49 3.16 1.97
C PRO A 80 -5.41 3.42 3.02
N LYS A 81 -5.33 4.67 3.50
CA LYS A 81 -4.33 5.09 4.51
C LYS A 81 -4.45 4.27 5.79
N ASP A 82 -5.69 3.92 6.17
CA ASP A 82 -6.03 3.29 7.45
C ASP A 82 -6.76 1.96 7.25
N ALA A 83 -6.38 1.17 6.25
CA ALA A 83 -6.96 -0.15 6.05
C ALA A 83 -6.53 -1.11 7.17
N GLN A 84 -7.24 -1.10 8.30
CA GLN A 84 -7.07 -2.16 9.29
C GLN A 84 -7.58 -3.48 8.72
N PRO A 85 -6.76 -4.55 8.76
CA PRO A 85 -7.22 -5.87 8.38
C PRO A 85 -8.36 -6.29 9.31
N ILE A 86 -9.50 -6.66 8.73
CA ILE A 86 -10.72 -7.06 9.47
C ILE A 86 -10.46 -8.24 10.42
N LEU A 87 -9.57 -9.14 10.01
CA LEU A 87 -8.96 -10.16 10.86
C LEU A 87 -7.49 -9.78 11.01
N ASP A 88 -7.22 -8.99 12.02
CA ASP A 88 -5.91 -8.51 12.43
C ASP A 88 -5.15 -9.56 13.24
N GLU A 89 -3.91 -9.25 13.60
CA GLU A 89 -3.03 -10.15 14.35
C GLU A 89 -3.63 -10.53 15.71
N ALA A 90 -4.39 -9.63 16.35
CA ALA A 90 -5.10 -9.93 17.60
C ALA A 90 -6.09 -11.11 17.48
N LYS A 91 -6.59 -11.37 16.27
CA LYS A 91 -7.52 -12.48 15.99
C LYS A 91 -6.81 -13.74 15.50
N ALA A 92 -5.49 -13.76 15.41
CA ALA A 92 -4.72 -14.93 14.96
C ALA A 92 -4.88 -16.12 15.90
N ASP A 93 -4.67 -15.92 17.20
CA ASP A 93 -4.77 -17.00 18.19
C ASP A 93 -6.20 -17.53 18.35
N PRO A 94 -7.25 -16.68 18.46
CA PRO A 94 -8.63 -17.13 18.42
C PRO A 94 -8.96 -17.91 17.14
N LEU A 95 -8.52 -17.41 15.98
CA LEU A 95 -8.74 -18.07 14.69
C LEU A 95 -8.11 -19.47 14.67
N LYS A 96 -6.87 -19.60 15.13
CA LYS A 96 -6.18 -20.89 15.27
C LYS A 96 -6.96 -21.83 16.19
N GLY A 97 -7.44 -21.33 17.33
CA GLY A 97 -8.27 -22.08 18.27
C GLY A 97 -9.55 -22.63 17.64
N ILE A 98 -10.23 -21.86 16.79
CA ILE A 98 -11.43 -22.31 16.06
C ILE A 98 -11.06 -23.37 15.01
N LEU A 99 -9.96 -23.17 14.27
CA LEU A 99 -9.52 -24.11 13.23
C LEU A 99 -9.13 -25.49 13.78
N HIS A 100 -8.68 -25.58 15.03
CA HIS A 100 -8.41 -26.85 15.72
C HIS A 100 -9.67 -27.58 16.21
N GLN A 101 -10.84 -26.95 16.18
CA GLN A 101 -12.11 -27.52 16.63
C GLN A 101 -12.97 -27.92 15.43
N SER A 102 -13.92 -28.84 15.62
CA SER A 102 -14.88 -29.17 14.56
C SER A 102 -15.90 -28.04 14.38
N PRO A 103 -16.32 -27.71 13.14
CA PRO A 103 -17.39 -26.75 12.88
C PRO A 103 -18.71 -27.10 13.62
N ARG A 104 -18.93 -28.38 13.95
CA ARG A 104 -20.08 -28.84 14.74
C ARG A 104 -20.18 -28.17 16.11
N ARG A 105 -19.04 -27.87 16.73
CA ARG A 105 -18.99 -27.17 18.03
C ARG A 105 -19.50 -25.73 17.93
N PHE A 106 -19.56 -25.19 16.72
CA PHE A 106 -20.10 -23.86 16.39
C PHE A 106 -21.48 -23.96 15.71
N GLY A 107 -22.21 -25.06 15.92
CA GLY A 107 -23.57 -25.24 15.37
C GLY A 107 -23.61 -25.49 13.86
N LYS A 108 -22.47 -25.76 13.20
CA LYS A 108 -22.43 -26.01 11.75
C LYS A 108 -22.58 -27.49 11.44
N ASN A 109 -23.50 -27.84 10.54
CA ASN A 109 -23.78 -29.23 10.16
C ASN A 109 -22.74 -29.81 9.16
N ARG A 110 -21.45 -29.65 9.47
CA ARG A 110 -20.32 -30.15 8.68
C ARG A 110 -19.19 -30.60 9.59
N SER A 111 -18.47 -31.64 9.20
CA SER A 111 -17.29 -32.14 9.92
C SER A 111 -16.01 -31.35 9.62
N THR A 112 -15.95 -30.65 8.49
CA THR A 112 -14.75 -29.92 8.02
C THR A 112 -15.02 -28.44 7.83
N TRP A 113 -14.05 -27.59 8.16
CA TRP A 113 -14.15 -26.16 7.90
C TRP A 113 -14.17 -25.85 6.40
N THR A 114 -15.05 -24.93 6.01
CA THR A 114 -14.96 -24.22 4.73
C THR A 114 -14.75 -22.74 5.02
N LEU A 115 -14.20 -22.00 4.04
CA LEU A 115 -14.05 -20.55 4.17
C LEU A 115 -15.39 -19.84 4.40
N GLY A 116 -16.50 -20.42 3.95
CA GLY A 116 -17.84 -19.92 4.21
C GLY A 116 -18.34 -20.12 5.62
N LEU A 117 -18.10 -21.31 6.17
CA LEU A 117 -18.40 -21.56 7.58
C LEU A 117 -17.53 -20.68 8.48
N LEU A 118 -16.26 -20.50 8.12
CA LEU A 118 -15.37 -19.62 8.86
C LEU A 118 -15.82 -18.15 8.79
N ALA A 119 -16.34 -17.70 7.64
CA ALA A 119 -16.91 -16.35 7.49
C ALA A 119 -18.19 -16.14 8.31
N GLU A 120 -19.02 -17.18 8.44
CA GLU A 120 -20.22 -17.15 9.29
C GLU A 120 -19.83 -17.11 10.76
N VAL A 121 -18.98 -18.03 11.21
CA VAL A 121 -18.55 -18.11 12.60
C VAL A 121 -17.79 -16.85 13.01
N ALA A 122 -16.94 -16.28 12.15
CA ALA A 122 -16.28 -15.00 12.45
C ALA A 122 -17.25 -13.80 12.55
N CYS A 123 -18.43 -13.89 11.94
CA CYS A 123 -19.48 -12.89 12.14
C CYS A 123 -20.26 -13.15 13.44
N GLU A 124 -20.56 -14.41 13.74
CA GLU A 124 -21.25 -14.83 14.97
C GLU A 124 -20.43 -14.56 16.24
N GLN A 125 -19.09 -14.63 16.14
CA GLN A 125 -18.15 -14.30 17.22
C GLN A 125 -17.82 -12.80 17.29
N GLU A 126 -18.52 -11.95 16.54
CA GLU A 126 -18.33 -10.50 16.47
C GLU A 126 -16.93 -10.04 16.03
N TRP A 127 -16.11 -10.93 15.47
CA TRP A 127 -14.79 -10.58 14.95
C TRP A 127 -14.85 -9.70 13.72
N THR A 128 -15.96 -9.79 12.99
CA THR A 128 -16.25 -8.96 11.83
C THR A 128 -17.63 -8.34 11.96
N PRO A 129 -17.82 -7.05 11.63
CA PRO A 129 -19.11 -6.35 11.82
C PRO A 129 -20.21 -6.85 10.87
N ARG A 130 -19.83 -7.61 9.84
CA ARG A 130 -20.75 -8.26 8.90
C ARG A 130 -20.07 -9.47 8.27
N ARG A 131 -20.87 -10.44 7.86
CA ARG A 131 -20.40 -11.61 7.13
C ARG A 131 -19.55 -11.19 5.92
N ARG A 132 -18.34 -11.74 5.85
CA ARG A 132 -17.37 -11.45 4.78
C ARG A 132 -17.46 -12.51 3.67
N SER A 133 -16.99 -12.14 2.48
CA SER A 133 -16.85 -13.11 1.39
C SER A 133 -15.78 -14.15 1.72
N HIS A 134 -15.90 -15.34 1.14
CA HIS A 134 -14.93 -16.42 1.32
C HIS A 134 -13.50 -15.98 0.95
N GLU A 135 -13.36 -15.15 -0.08
CA GLU A 135 -12.06 -14.62 -0.51
C GLU A 135 -11.47 -13.62 0.50
N ALA A 136 -12.29 -12.77 1.13
CA ALA A 136 -11.81 -11.86 2.17
C ALA A 136 -11.26 -12.64 3.38
N VAL A 137 -11.94 -13.73 3.77
CA VAL A 137 -11.48 -14.62 4.84
C VAL A 137 -10.21 -15.38 4.44
N ARG A 138 -10.13 -15.87 3.19
CA ARG A 138 -8.93 -16.52 2.66
C ARG A 138 -7.71 -15.60 2.72
N GLN A 139 -7.87 -14.35 2.28
CA GLN A 139 -6.78 -13.36 2.30
C GLN A 139 -6.35 -13.01 3.71
N ALA A 140 -7.29 -12.93 4.65
CA ALA A 140 -6.97 -12.75 6.07
C ALA A 140 -6.18 -13.93 6.64
N VAL A 141 -6.67 -15.16 6.46
CA VAL A 141 -6.00 -16.40 6.92
C VAL A 141 -4.59 -16.51 6.33
N LYS A 142 -4.42 -16.19 5.04
CA LYS A 142 -3.11 -16.19 4.36
C LYS A 142 -2.15 -15.15 4.95
N ARG A 143 -2.63 -13.94 5.30
CA ARG A 143 -1.80 -12.90 5.92
C ARG A 143 -1.30 -13.32 7.29
N LEU A 144 -2.12 -14.03 8.06
CA LEU A 144 -1.78 -14.53 9.40
C LEU A 144 -0.82 -15.74 9.37
N GLY A 145 -0.18 -16.04 8.23
CA GLY A 145 0.80 -17.13 8.11
C GLY A 145 0.21 -18.54 8.11
N HIS A 146 -1.11 -18.67 8.26
CA HIS A 146 -1.80 -19.95 8.18
C HIS A 146 -2.09 -20.27 6.73
N GLY A 147 -1.22 -21.06 6.10
CA GLY A 147 -1.52 -21.65 4.80
C GLY A 147 -2.76 -22.53 4.93
N TRP A 148 -3.91 -22.04 4.47
CA TRP A 148 -5.14 -22.85 4.38
C TRP A 148 -4.88 -24.00 3.40
N LYS A 149 -4.40 -25.12 3.91
CA LYS A 149 -4.55 -26.42 3.27
C LYS A 149 -5.80 -27.01 3.90
N ARG A 150 -6.75 -27.45 3.06
CA ARG A 150 -7.85 -28.32 3.50
C ARG A 150 -7.25 -29.35 4.46
N ALA A 151 -7.66 -29.34 5.73
CA ALA A 151 -7.44 -30.49 6.59
C ALA A 151 -8.22 -31.64 5.94
N LYS A 152 -7.50 -32.43 5.14
CA LYS A 152 -8.01 -33.64 4.51
C LYS A 152 -7.65 -34.77 5.47
N GLN A 153 -8.71 -35.50 5.84
CA GLN A 153 -8.76 -36.72 6.65
C GLN A 153 -8.59 -36.51 8.15
#